data_AF-A0A9R0P5U0-F1
#
_entry.id   AF-A0A9R0P5U0-F1
#
_cell.length_a   1.000
_cell.length_b   1.000
_cell.length_c   1.000
_cell.angle_alpha   90.00
_cell.angle_beta   90.00
_cell.angle_gamma   90.00
#
_symmetry.space_group_name_H-M   'P 1'
#
loop_
_entity.id
_entity.type
_entity.pdbx_description
1 polymer ?
#
loop_
_entity_poly.entity_id
_entity_poly.type
_entity_poly.pdbx_seq_one_letter_code
_entity_poly.pdbx_strand_id
1 'polypeptide(L)'
;MEIAASVRAGKLDPVRVTEETLDRIAAADGVIGAFRRVRAEEAVKEAAEVAVRPDLASLPLAGVPVAVKDVTELAGEYASHGSLAGSSARADADGVIAARLRAAGAVIVGLTRVPELCIWPMSDTPDGIARNPWDPTYAAGGSSGGSAAAVAAGLVPLAHGTDGMGSVRLPAAMCGLVGLKPGADLLAEGGWFGMSVHGPLATTVADTALLLSVLADSPSLASVSSPAPVRIGLSTTVPVLHTPVPKELVAAVSTAAGHLAAAGHAIAPAAPRYPATMVLGMTARWLAGPAAQARAFDVPRLQRRTRAHIRAGRLVERAGLLRESTRDHWVSRAEEFFASHEVLLTPTLSHWPVKAARWHEKGWPANVLPSTRLAGFTGQWNFAGYPAITVPAGRSVVSGLPTSVQLVARPGGESLLLGLAAQLEAANPWPRTARNQRPKVAFGALDAPKVAFGALDAPKVAFGALSAPKATLGRSEVRRPACSRSARAASRHCRSRRCRSPAWSPGRSSSPAWRPGAPASGPRPAWEPASGPPPSGWPAAPPERPAPPAWWPPPSHRRPAGKPAGSRPPPAASPAASRSG
;
A
#
# COMPACT_ATOMS: atom_id res chain seq x y z
N MET A 1 -0.69 -19.09 -7.31
CA MET A 1 0.07 -20.03 -8.15
C MET A 1 -0.63 -21.37 -8.31
N GLU A 2 -0.98 -22.05 -7.20
CA GLU A 2 -1.57 -23.41 -7.17
C GLU A 2 -2.78 -23.59 -8.11
N ILE A 3 -3.75 -22.67 -8.07
CA ILE A 3 -4.93 -22.68 -8.96
C ILE A 3 -4.53 -22.74 -10.44
N ALA A 4 -3.66 -21.82 -10.88
CA ALA A 4 -3.22 -21.76 -12.27
C ALA A 4 -2.51 -23.03 -12.72
N ALA A 5 -1.64 -23.60 -11.86
CA ALA A 5 -0.98 -24.87 -12.16
C ALA A 5 -1.98 -26.03 -12.32
N SER A 6 -3.02 -26.07 -11.48
CA SER A 6 -4.06 -27.10 -11.54
C SER A 6 -4.99 -26.94 -12.74
N VAL A 7 -5.36 -25.71 -13.11
CA VAL A 7 -6.16 -25.41 -14.32
C VAL A 7 -5.38 -25.77 -15.58
N ARG A 8 -4.11 -25.36 -15.69
CA ARG A 8 -3.23 -25.74 -16.83
C ARG A 8 -3.04 -27.25 -16.97
N ALA A 9 -3.12 -27.99 -15.87
CA ALA A 9 -3.02 -29.45 -15.85
C ALA A 9 -4.37 -30.17 -16.01
N GLY A 10 -5.47 -29.45 -16.27
CA GLY A 10 -6.82 -30.04 -16.39
C GLY A 10 -7.38 -30.64 -15.09
N LYS A 11 -6.77 -30.34 -13.93
CA LYS A 11 -7.18 -30.87 -12.61
C LYS A 11 -8.27 -30.03 -11.94
N LEU A 12 -8.40 -28.77 -12.32
CA LEU A 12 -9.47 -27.87 -11.91
C LEU A 12 -10.07 -27.22 -13.15
N ASP A 13 -11.39 -27.12 -13.18
CA ASP A 13 -12.12 -26.32 -14.15
C ASP A 13 -12.17 -24.86 -13.67
N PRO A 14 -11.75 -23.88 -14.50
CA PRO A 14 -11.78 -22.46 -14.12
C PRO A 14 -13.21 -21.94 -13.86
N VAL A 15 -14.25 -22.53 -14.46
CA VAL A 15 -15.65 -22.17 -14.20
C VAL A 15 -16.01 -22.53 -12.77
N ARG A 16 -15.86 -23.81 -12.37
CA ARG A 16 -16.01 -24.27 -10.98
C ARG A 16 -15.24 -23.43 -9.97
N VAL A 17 -13.97 -23.10 -10.24
CA VAL A 17 -13.13 -22.27 -9.36
C VAL A 17 -13.70 -20.85 -9.20
N THR A 18 -14.34 -20.33 -10.24
CA THR A 18 -15.00 -19.02 -10.23
C THR A 18 -16.33 -19.06 -9.50
N GLU A 19 -17.18 -20.07 -9.73
CA GLU A 19 -18.44 -20.30 -9.01
C GLU A 19 -18.20 -20.40 -7.49
N GLU A 20 -17.29 -21.26 -7.05
CA GLU A 20 -16.90 -21.38 -5.64
C GLU A 20 -16.35 -20.07 -5.05
N THR A 21 -15.77 -19.21 -5.88
CA THR A 21 -15.29 -17.89 -5.48
C THR A 21 -16.44 -16.90 -5.29
N LEU A 22 -17.43 -16.92 -6.18
CA LEU A 22 -18.64 -16.12 -6.07
C LEU A 22 -19.48 -16.53 -4.86
N ASP A 23 -19.61 -17.83 -4.57
CA ASP A 23 -20.24 -18.35 -3.36
C ASP A 23 -19.53 -17.85 -2.09
N ARG A 24 -18.18 -17.92 -2.07
CA ARG A 24 -17.37 -17.38 -0.97
C ARG A 24 -17.58 -15.88 -0.77
N ILE A 25 -17.76 -15.11 -1.85
CA ILE A 25 -18.04 -13.67 -1.80
C ILE A 25 -19.44 -13.42 -1.25
N ALA A 26 -20.46 -14.10 -1.80
CA ALA A 26 -21.85 -13.96 -1.37
C ALA A 26 -22.05 -14.29 0.12
N ALA A 27 -21.38 -15.33 0.62
CA ALA A 27 -21.49 -15.76 2.02
C ALA A 27 -20.82 -14.82 3.04
N ALA A 28 -19.86 -13.98 2.63
CA ALA A 28 -19.00 -13.25 3.56
C ALA A 28 -18.94 -11.73 3.35
N ASP A 29 -19.13 -11.23 2.12
CA ASP A 29 -18.87 -9.81 1.84
C ASP A 29 -19.91 -8.85 2.43
N GLY A 30 -21.10 -9.34 2.80
CA GLY A 30 -22.06 -8.56 3.59
C GLY A 30 -21.50 -8.06 4.94
N VAL A 31 -20.53 -8.78 5.51
CA VAL A 31 -19.78 -8.34 6.70
C VAL A 31 -18.53 -7.55 6.31
N ILE A 32 -17.73 -8.06 5.37
CA ILE A 32 -16.42 -7.50 5.04
C ILE A 32 -16.52 -6.18 4.25
N GLY A 33 -17.49 -6.04 3.35
CA GLY A 33 -17.68 -4.84 2.54
C GLY A 33 -16.52 -4.54 1.58
N ALA A 34 -15.90 -5.57 1.03
CA ALA A 34 -14.77 -5.46 0.11
C ALA A 34 -15.18 -5.03 -1.30
N PHE A 35 -16.32 -5.49 -1.84
CA PHE A 35 -16.73 -5.25 -3.22
C PHE A 35 -17.73 -4.10 -3.36
N ARG A 36 -17.48 -3.20 -4.32
CA ARG A 36 -18.46 -2.22 -4.81
C ARG A 36 -19.35 -2.83 -5.87
N ARG A 37 -18.79 -3.69 -6.73
CA ARG A 37 -19.52 -4.51 -7.71
C ARG A 37 -18.89 -5.89 -7.79
N VAL A 38 -19.72 -6.92 -7.69
CA VAL A 38 -19.38 -8.31 -8.06
C VAL A 38 -19.87 -8.54 -9.49
N ARG A 39 -19.04 -9.18 -10.31
CA ARG A 39 -19.30 -9.50 -11.73
C ARG A 39 -19.67 -10.97 -11.87
N ALA A 40 -20.78 -11.40 -11.26
CA ALA A 40 -21.07 -12.84 -11.11
C ALA A 40 -21.25 -13.55 -12.46
N GLU A 41 -22.19 -13.09 -13.28
CA GLU A 41 -22.46 -13.64 -14.60
C GLU A 41 -21.27 -13.42 -15.54
N GLU A 42 -20.66 -12.23 -15.50
CA GLU A 42 -19.59 -11.88 -16.41
C GLU A 42 -18.29 -12.63 -16.10
N ALA A 43 -18.02 -12.95 -14.83
CA ALA A 43 -16.86 -13.75 -14.43
C ALA A 43 -17.03 -15.23 -14.77
N VAL A 44 -18.23 -15.81 -14.61
CA VAL A 44 -18.50 -17.19 -15.05
C VAL A 44 -18.31 -17.31 -16.56
N LYS A 45 -18.79 -16.34 -17.34
CA LYS A 45 -18.54 -16.28 -18.80
C LYS A 45 -17.04 -16.15 -19.12
N GLU A 46 -16.34 -15.24 -18.47
CA GLU A 46 -14.89 -15.00 -18.64
C GLU A 46 -14.07 -16.25 -18.27
N ALA A 47 -14.50 -17.02 -17.27
CA ALA A 47 -13.90 -18.30 -16.91
C ALA A 47 -14.14 -19.40 -17.96
N ALA A 48 -15.34 -19.47 -18.55
CA ALA A 48 -15.65 -20.40 -19.64
C ALA A 48 -14.87 -20.07 -20.93
N GLU A 49 -14.69 -18.78 -21.23
CA GLU A 49 -13.81 -18.31 -22.31
C GLU A 49 -12.35 -18.74 -22.06
N VAL A 50 -11.84 -18.64 -20.82
CA VAL A 50 -10.51 -19.14 -20.45
C VAL A 50 -10.40 -20.67 -20.58
N ALA A 51 -11.44 -21.43 -20.24
CA ALA A 51 -11.43 -22.91 -20.28
C ALA A 51 -11.12 -23.48 -21.67
N VAL A 52 -11.53 -22.78 -22.74
CA VAL A 52 -11.38 -23.22 -24.14
C VAL A 52 -10.23 -22.54 -24.89
N ARG A 53 -9.39 -21.75 -24.20
CA ARG A 53 -8.27 -21.04 -24.82
C ARG A 53 -7.20 -21.99 -25.36
N PRO A 54 -6.77 -21.87 -26.63
CA PRO A 54 -5.69 -22.70 -27.19
C PRO A 54 -4.35 -22.56 -26.45
N ASP A 55 -4.10 -21.39 -25.85
CA ASP A 55 -2.86 -21.08 -25.12
C ASP A 55 -2.94 -21.38 -23.60
N LEU A 56 -4.05 -21.98 -23.11
CA LEU A 56 -4.33 -22.21 -21.68
C LEU A 56 -3.13 -22.78 -20.91
N ALA A 57 -2.47 -23.79 -21.46
CA ALA A 57 -1.32 -24.49 -20.86
C ALA A 57 -0.06 -23.61 -20.65
N SER A 58 -0.05 -22.38 -21.16
CA SER A 58 1.02 -21.38 -20.96
C SER A 58 0.64 -20.24 -20.01
N LEU A 59 -0.65 -20.08 -19.66
CA LEU A 59 -1.16 -18.87 -19.01
C LEU A 59 -0.72 -18.78 -17.53
N PRO A 60 -0.01 -17.72 -17.12
CA PRO A 60 0.55 -17.62 -15.77
C PRO A 60 -0.54 -17.56 -14.68
N LEU A 61 -1.71 -16.98 -14.98
CA LEU A 61 -2.86 -16.85 -14.10
C LEU A 61 -4.09 -17.64 -14.59
N ALA A 62 -3.90 -18.71 -15.37
CA ALA A 62 -4.96 -19.59 -15.90
C ALA A 62 -6.10 -19.84 -14.89
N GLY A 63 -7.29 -19.29 -15.14
CA GLY A 63 -8.47 -19.51 -14.32
C GLY A 63 -8.40 -18.94 -12.90
N VAL A 64 -7.44 -18.07 -12.59
CA VAL A 64 -7.27 -17.49 -11.26
C VAL A 64 -8.28 -16.35 -11.06
N PRO A 65 -9.17 -16.44 -10.06
CA PRO A 65 -10.07 -15.34 -9.73
C PRO A 65 -9.30 -14.17 -9.13
N VAL A 66 -9.51 -12.96 -9.66
CA VAL A 66 -8.84 -11.73 -9.20
C VAL A 66 -9.84 -10.61 -8.97
N ALA A 67 -9.57 -9.75 -7.98
CA ALA A 67 -10.33 -8.53 -7.77
C ALA A 67 -9.51 -7.30 -8.21
N VAL A 68 -10.14 -6.32 -8.87
CA VAL A 68 -9.47 -5.08 -9.29
C VAL A 68 -9.96 -3.90 -8.48
N LYS A 69 -9.09 -2.90 -8.28
CA LYS A 69 -9.48 -1.67 -7.58
C LYS A 69 -10.52 -0.90 -8.38
N ASP A 70 -11.47 -0.25 -7.71
CA ASP A 70 -12.47 0.64 -8.31
C ASP A 70 -11.89 1.99 -8.77
N VAL A 71 -10.86 1.88 -9.62
CA VAL A 71 -10.22 2.90 -10.45
C VAL A 71 -9.81 2.32 -11.81
N THR A 72 -9.89 1.00 -11.98
CA THR A 72 -9.49 0.27 -13.19
C THR A 72 -10.60 0.33 -14.24
N GLU A 73 -10.26 0.81 -15.42
CA GLU A 73 -11.12 0.75 -16.62
C GLU A 73 -11.29 -0.71 -17.05
N LEU A 74 -12.54 -1.15 -17.19
CA LEU A 74 -12.93 -2.52 -17.46
C LEU A 74 -14.15 -2.51 -18.37
N ALA A 75 -14.08 -3.21 -19.51
CA ALA A 75 -15.12 -3.19 -20.52
C ALA A 75 -16.49 -3.61 -19.95
N GLY A 76 -17.52 -2.82 -20.22
CA GLY A 76 -18.88 -3.03 -19.72
C GLY A 76 -19.16 -2.54 -18.28
N GLU A 77 -18.16 -2.01 -17.58
CA GLU A 77 -18.24 -1.46 -16.22
C GLU A 77 -17.78 0.01 -16.18
N TYR A 78 -18.15 0.73 -15.11
CA TYR A 78 -17.64 2.08 -14.86
C TYR A 78 -16.71 2.09 -13.64
N ALA A 79 -15.65 2.88 -13.69
CA ALA A 79 -14.78 3.17 -12.55
C ALA A 79 -15.40 4.32 -11.72
N SER A 80 -15.87 4.04 -10.50
CA SER A 80 -16.54 5.05 -9.67
C SER A 80 -15.56 5.97 -8.95
N HIS A 81 -14.31 5.52 -8.76
CA HIS A 81 -13.32 6.14 -7.88
C HIS A 81 -13.87 6.41 -6.46
N GLY A 82 -14.83 5.58 -5.99
CA GLY A 82 -15.51 5.73 -4.71
C GLY A 82 -16.44 6.96 -4.62
N SER A 83 -16.83 7.53 -5.76
CA SER A 83 -17.64 8.75 -5.83
C SER A 83 -18.96 8.56 -6.56
N LEU A 84 -20.00 9.20 -6.03
CA LEU A 84 -21.30 9.38 -6.72
C LEU A 84 -21.31 10.61 -7.64
N ALA A 85 -20.21 11.37 -7.73
CA ALA A 85 -20.10 12.57 -8.56
C ALA A 85 -19.44 12.31 -9.94
N GLY A 86 -18.97 11.09 -10.18
CA GLY A 86 -18.38 10.68 -11.45
C GLY A 86 -19.42 10.31 -12.49
N SER A 87 -18.96 10.06 -13.72
CA SER A 87 -19.78 9.41 -14.73
C SER A 87 -20.08 7.96 -14.35
N SER A 88 -21.30 7.50 -14.63
CA SER A 88 -21.67 6.08 -14.60
C SER A 88 -21.70 5.45 -16.00
N ALA A 89 -21.13 6.14 -17.01
CA ALA A 89 -20.92 5.57 -18.33
C ALA A 89 -19.95 4.39 -18.23
N ARG A 90 -20.32 3.26 -18.83
CA ARG A 90 -19.48 2.05 -18.89
C ARG A 90 -18.34 2.28 -19.88
N ALA A 91 -17.17 1.74 -19.61
CA ALA A 91 -16.06 1.76 -20.55
C ALA A 91 -16.33 0.78 -21.71
N ASP A 92 -16.02 1.20 -22.93
CA ASP A 92 -16.16 0.36 -24.13
C ASP A 92 -15.05 -0.69 -24.25
N ALA A 93 -13.90 -0.46 -23.59
CA ALA A 93 -12.72 -1.30 -23.64
C ALA A 93 -12.04 -1.41 -22.27
N ASP A 94 -11.14 -2.38 -22.13
CA ASP A 94 -10.29 -2.55 -20.96
C ASP A 94 -9.14 -1.55 -20.94
N GLY A 95 -8.87 -0.98 -19.76
CA GLY A 95 -7.59 -0.34 -19.50
C GLY A 95 -6.45 -1.36 -19.40
N VAL A 96 -5.21 -0.88 -19.52
CA VAL A 96 -3.98 -1.71 -19.58
C VAL A 96 -3.90 -2.79 -18.48
N ILE A 97 -4.39 -2.50 -17.28
CA ILE A 97 -4.39 -3.45 -16.15
C ILE A 97 -5.37 -4.60 -16.36
N ALA A 98 -6.61 -4.32 -16.77
CA ALA A 98 -7.62 -5.35 -17.03
C ALA A 98 -7.20 -6.21 -18.22
N ALA A 99 -6.70 -5.58 -19.29
CA ALA A 99 -6.18 -6.26 -20.46
C ALA A 99 -5.02 -7.22 -20.12
N ARG A 100 -4.02 -6.78 -19.33
CA ARG A 100 -2.90 -7.63 -18.90
C ARG A 100 -3.34 -8.81 -18.03
N LEU A 101 -4.28 -8.61 -17.12
CA LEU A 101 -4.85 -9.68 -16.28
C LEU A 101 -5.57 -10.74 -17.12
N ARG A 102 -6.43 -10.32 -18.06
CA ARG A 102 -7.14 -11.23 -18.97
C ARG A 102 -6.21 -11.94 -19.95
N ALA A 103 -5.21 -11.23 -20.51
CA ALA A 103 -4.18 -11.84 -21.34
C ALA A 103 -3.47 -12.98 -20.60
N ALA A 104 -3.14 -12.78 -19.32
CA ALA A 104 -2.56 -13.78 -18.42
C ALA A 104 -3.50 -14.93 -17.99
N GLY A 105 -4.77 -14.91 -18.40
CA GLY A 105 -5.77 -15.94 -18.10
C GLY A 105 -6.52 -15.77 -16.77
N ALA A 106 -6.37 -14.63 -16.10
CA ALA A 106 -7.10 -14.33 -14.86
C ALA A 106 -8.58 -14.00 -15.14
N VAL A 107 -9.44 -14.28 -14.16
CA VAL A 107 -10.89 -14.02 -14.20
C VAL A 107 -11.23 -12.88 -13.24
N ILE A 108 -11.69 -11.73 -13.75
CA ILE A 108 -11.94 -10.53 -12.93
C ILE A 108 -13.32 -10.61 -12.25
N VAL A 109 -13.39 -11.07 -11.00
CA VAL A 109 -14.66 -11.31 -10.28
C VAL A 109 -15.36 -10.06 -9.74
N GLY A 110 -14.70 -8.90 -9.72
CA GLY A 110 -15.33 -7.66 -9.26
C GLY A 110 -14.41 -6.48 -9.04
N LEU A 111 -15.05 -5.32 -8.81
CA LEU A 111 -14.40 -4.04 -8.51
C LEU A 111 -14.53 -3.74 -7.01
N THR A 112 -13.39 -3.52 -6.35
CA THR A 112 -13.30 -3.42 -4.89
C THR A 112 -13.45 -2.00 -4.39
N ARG A 113 -14.10 -1.83 -3.24
CA ARG A 113 -14.40 -0.53 -2.62
C ARG A 113 -13.16 0.28 -2.29
N VAL A 114 -13.22 1.54 -2.70
CA VAL A 114 -12.24 2.59 -2.43
C VAL A 114 -12.95 3.78 -1.79
N PRO A 115 -12.26 4.64 -1.03
CA PRO A 115 -12.81 5.94 -0.63
C PRO A 115 -12.82 6.91 -1.81
N GLU A 116 -13.66 7.93 -1.71
CA GLU A 116 -13.84 8.93 -2.76
C GLU A 116 -12.53 9.57 -3.22
N LEU A 117 -12.33 9.57 -4.55
CA LEU A 117 -11.12 9.98 -5.28
C LEU A 117 -9.82 9.37 -4.73
N CYS A 118 -9.92 8.20 -4.08
CA CYS A 118 -8.80 7.47 -3.48
C CYS A 118 -7.93 8.27 -2.48
N ILE A 119 -8.46 9.37 -1.92
CA ILE A 119 -7.71 10.32 -1.08
C ILE A 119 -7.32 9.71 0.28
N TRP A 120 -8.21 8.89 0.83
CA TRP A 120 -8.21 8.52 2.25
C TRP A 120 -7.67 7.10 2.51
N PRO A 121 -6.97 6.86 3.64
CA PRO A 121 -6.54 5.52 4.06
C PRO A 121 -7.64 4.76 4.84
N MET A 122 -8.90 5.16 4.71
CA MET A 122 -10.07 4.44 5.20
C MET A 122 -11.04 4.28 4.02
N SER A 123 -11.22 3.05 3.53
CA SER A 123 -12.04 2.80 2.34
C SER A 123 -13.52 2.70 2.71
N ASP A 124 -14.19 3.85 2.70
CA ASP A 124 -15.59 4.00 3.07
C ASP A 124 -16.37 4.91 2.11
N THR A 125 -17.62 4.51 1.85
CA THR A 125 -18.57 5.14 0.92
C THR A 125 -19.96 5.16 1.56
N PRO A 126 -20.94 5.93 1.03
CA PRO A 126 -22.29 6.00 1.61
C PRO A 126 -22.99 4.63 1.78
N ASP A 127 -22.73 3.72 0.84
CA ASP A 127 -23.23 2.35 0.72
C ASP A 127 -22.48 1.31 1.57
N GLY A 128 -21.26 1.60 2.07
CA GLY A 128 -20.44 0.55 2.67
C GLY A 128 -19.09 0.97 3.24
N ILE A 129 -18.48 0.06 4.00
CA ILE A 129 -17.17 0.23 4.63
C ILE A 129 -16.38 -1.06 4.40
N ALA A 130 -15.17 -0.98 3.87
CA ALA A 130 -14.26 -2.11 3.84
C ALA A 130 -13.68 -2.35 5.25
N ARG A 131 -14.13 -3.43 5.89
CA ARG A 131 -13.79 -3.82 7.26
C ARG A 131 -12.61 -4.80 7.26
N ASN A 132 -11.81 -4.74 8.31
CA ASN A 132 -10.64 -5.60 8.47
C ASN A 132 -11.09 -7.05 8.73
N PRO A 133 -10.68 -8.05 7.93
CA PRO A 133 -11.11 -9.44 8.14
C PRO A 133 -10.66 -10.06 9.47
N TRP A 134 -9.62 -9.53 10.12
CA TRP A 134 -9.11 -10.01 11.40
C TRP A 134 -9.96 -9.53 12.60
N ASP A 135 -10.57 -8.35 12.49
CA ASP A 135 -11.56 -7.80 13.43
C ASP A 135 -12.39 -6.75 12.66
N PRO A 136 -13.64 -7.06 12.26
CA PRO A 136 -14.47 -6.15 11.48
C PRO A 136 -14.79 -4.81 12.17
N THR A 137 -14.51 -4.65 13.46
CA THR A 137 -14.63 -3.34 14.12
C THR A 137 -13.53 -2.36 13.68
N TYR A 138 -12.47 -2.82 13.01
CA TYR A 138 -11.43 -1.98 12.40
C TYR A 138 -11.61 -1.82 10.88
N ALA A 139 -11.09 -0.72 10.33
CA ALA A 139 -11.06 -0.51 8.88
C ALA A 139 -9.99 -1.41 8.22
N ALA A 140 -10.24 -1.86 6.99
CA ALA A 140 -9.26 -2.57 6.17
C ALA A 140 -8.09 -1.70 5.67
N GLY A 141 -8.19 -0.38 5.85
CA GLY A 141 -7.26 0.60 5.32
C GLY A 141 -7.72 1.22 4.02
N GLY A 142 -6.79 1.81 3.26
CA GLY A 142 -7.11 2.46 2.00
C GLY A 142 -5.93 3.15 1.30
N SER A 143 -6.13 3.64 0.08
CA SER A 143 -7.40 3.61 -0.66
C SER A 143 -7.73 2.27 -1.33
N SER A 144 -6.82 1.28 -1.37
CA SER A 144 -7.10 -0.08 -1.88
C SER A 144 -7.63 -1.02 -0.77
N GLY A 145 -8.49 -0.52 0.12
CA GLY A 145 -8.95 -1.27 1.30
C GLY A 145 -9.86 -2.44 0.95
N GLY A 146 -10.73 -2.30 -0.05
CA GLY A 146 -11.51 -3.41 -0.57
C GLY A 146 -10.64 -4.54 -1.12
N SER A 147 -9.61 -4.22 -1.92
CA SER A 147 -8.63 -5.20 -2.43
C SER A 147 -7.97 -6.01 -1.32
N ALA A 148 -7.46 -5.34 -0.28
CA ALA A 148 -6.83 -6.02 0.85
C ALA A 148 -7.82 -6.82 1.71
N ALA A 149 -9.04 -6.29 1.91
CA ALA A 149 -10.08 -7.01 2.62
C ALA A 149 -10.50 -8.30 1.89
N ALA A 150 -10.67 -8.25 0.57
CA ALA A 150 -11.02 -9.41 -0.24
C ALA A 150 -9.95 -10.51 -0.19
N VAL A 151 -8.67 -10.14 -0.25
CA VAL A 151 -7.55 -11.11 -0.16
C VAL A 151 -7.40 -11.66 1.26
N ALA A 152 -7.39 -10.82 2.29
CA ALA A 152 -7.20 -11.27 3.68
C ALA A 152 -8.38 -12.06 4.24
N ALA A 153 -9.60 -11.86 3.74
CA ALA A 153 -10.76 -12.71 4.01
C ALA A 153 -10.74 -14.02 3.19
N GLY A 154 -9.79 -14.19 2.26
CA GLY A 154 -9.76 -15.33 1.34
C GLY A 154 -11.00 -15.39 0.45
N LEU A 155 -11.50 -14.24 0.00
CA LEU A 155 -12.54 -14.18 -1.03
C LEU A 155 -11.90 -14.41 -2.40
N VAL A 156 -10.76 -13.76 -2.66
CA VAL A 156 -9.90 -13.98 -3.84
C VAL A 156 -8.45 -14.25 -3.41
N PRO A 157 -7.67 -15.02 -4.17
CA PRO A 157 -6.24 -15.22 -3.90
C PRO A 157 -5.37 -13.98 -4.17
N LEU A 158 -5.82 -13.11 -5.08
CA LEU A 158 -5.06 -11.97 -5.62
C LEU A 158 -5.97 -10.75 -5.80
N ALA A 159 -5.44 -9.56 -5.51
CA ALA A 159 -6.10 -8.32 -5.89
C ALA A 159 -5.11 -7.24 -6.36
N HIS A 160 -5.58 -6.41 -7.29
CA HIS A 160 -4.89 -5.21 -7.74
C HIS A 160 -5.23 -4.01 -6.85
N GLY A 161 -4.26 -3.10 -6.69
CA GLY A 161 -4.43 -1.82 -6.02
C GLY A 161 -3.68 -0.68 -6.72
N THR A 162 -3.85 0.54 -6.19
CA THR A 162 -2.98 1.68 -6.53
C THR A 162 -2.46 2.36 -5.27
N ASP A 163 -1.25 2.88 -5.34
CA ASP A 163 -0.49 3.42 -4.21
C ASP A 163 0.06 4.81 -4.56
N GLY A 164 -0.59 5.86 -4.06
CA GLY A 164 -0.15 7.27 -4.17
C GLY A 164 0.40 7.89 -2.89
N MET A 165 0.18 7.25 -1.73
CA MET A 165 0.68 7.67 -0.40
C MET A 165 0.88 6.47 0.55
N GLY A 166 1.03 5.27 0.01
CA GLY A 166 0.89 4.00 0.75
C GLY A 166 -0.40 3.25 0.49
N SER A 167 -1.17 3.56 -0.56
CA SER A 167 -2.51 2.98 -0.74
C SER A 167 -2.56 1.51 -1.17
N VAL A 168 -1.42 0.83 -1.39
CA VAL A 168 -1.28 -0.64 -1.37
C VAL A 168 -0.67 -1.08 -0.04
N ARG A 169 0.41 -0.44 0.40
CA ARG A 169 1.18 -0.81 1.60
C ARG A 169 0.40 -0.66 2.92
N LEU A 170 -0.34 0.42 3.13
CA LEU A 170 -1.16 0.66 4.32
C LEU A 170 -2.26 -0.41 4.48
N PRO A 171 -3.15 -0.67 3.49
CA PRO A 171 -4.15 -1.73 3.65
C PRO A 171 -3.52 -3.13 3.73
N ALA A 172 -2.39 -3.40 3.05
CA ALA A 172 -1.62 -4.63 3.25
C ALA A 172 -1.15 -4.80 4.70
N ALA A 173 -0.57 -3.74 5.28
CA ALA A 173 -0.10 -3.71 6.66
C ALA A 173 -1.22 -3.90 7.68
N MET A 174 -2.40 -3.34 7.41
CA MET A 174 -3.57 -3.43 8.29
C MET A 174 -4.26 -4.80 8.18
N CYS A 175 -4.27 -5.42 6.99
CA CYS A 175 -4.91 -6.70 6.73
C CYS A 175 -3.96 -7.91 6.76
N GLY A 176 -2.68 -7.73 7.08
CA GLY A 176 -1.72 -8.84 7.21
C GLY A 176 -1.37 -9.50 5.88
N LEU A 177 -1.14 -8.70 4.84
CA LEU A 177 -0.81 -9.15 3.50
C LEU A 177 0.59 -8.71 3.08
N VAL A 178 1.09 -9.34 2.02
CA VAL A 178 2.19 -8.80 1.22
C VAL A 178 1.61 -7.78 0.23
N GLY A 179 2.19 -6.59 0.19
CA GLY A 179 1.76 -5.51 -0.71
C GLY A 179 2.95 -4.72 -1.23
N LEU A 180 3.14 -4.70 -2.54
CA LEU A 180 4.28 -4.06 -3.18
C LEU A 180 3.86 -2.78 -3.91
N LYS A 181 4.54 -1.67 -3.62
CA LYS A 181 4.56 -0.48 -4.46
C LYS A 181 5.81 -0.56 -5.36
N PRO A 182 5.66 -0.71 -6.68
CA PRO A 182 6.81 -0.71 -7.60
C PRO A 182 7.41 0.70 -7.73
N GLY A 183 8.57 0.79 -8.38
CA GLY A 183 9.16 2.05 -8.84
C GLY A 183 8.21 2.77 -9.81
N ALA A 184 8.32 4.10 -9.85
CA ALA A 184 7.46 4.92 -10.71
C ALA A 184 7.58 4.53 -12.20
N ASP A 185 8.78 4.13 -12.64
CA ASP A 185 9.08 3.81 -14.04
C ASP A 185 8.53 2.44 -14.50
N LEU A 186 8.17 1.55 -13.57
CA LEU A 186 7.71 0.19 -13.90
C LEU A 186 6.19 0.12 -14.14
N LEU A 187 5.41 0.85 -13.32
CA LEU A 187 3.94 0.73 -13.28
C LEU A 187 3.25 2.06 -12.92
N ALA A 188 3.66 3.14 -13.59
CA ALA A 188 3.02 4.44 -13.49
C ALA A 188 1.51 4.37 -13.78
N GLU A 189 0.71 4.96 -12.88
CA GLU A 189 -0.70 5.31 -13.14
C GLU A 189 -0.83 6.80 -13.55
N GLY A 190 0.27 7.57 -13.47
CA GLY A 190 0.32 9.00 -13.79
C GLY A 190 -0.34 9.91 -12.75
N GLY A 191 -1.24 9.37 -11.92
CA GLY A 191 -2.01 10.11 -10.93
C GLY A 191 -1.16 10.86 -9.91
N TRP A 192 -1.75 11.96 -9.41
CA TRP A 192 -1.19 12.84 -8.38
C TRP A 192 0.23 13.35 -8.72
N PHE A 193 0.43 13.75 -9.98
CA PHE A 193 1.70 14.26 -10.51
C PHE A 193 2.84 13.23 -10.37
N GLY A 194 2.59 12.00 -10.86
CA GLY A 194 3.58 10.92 -10.91
C GLY A 194 3.83 10.20 -9.58
N MET A 195 3.05 10.46 -8.53
CA MET A 195 3.19 9.78 -7.23
C MET A 195 2.47 8.43 -7.16
N SER A 196 1.48 8.22 -8.04
CA SER A 196 0.60 7.05 -8.03
C SER A 196 1.04 5.98 -9.01
N VAL A 197 1.07 4.73 -8.54
CA VAL A 197 1.43 3.53 -9.30
C VAL A 197 0.44 2.40 -9.04
N HIS A 198 0.33 1.47 -9.98
CA HIS A 198 -0.37 0.20 -9.76
C HIS A 198 0.47 -0.77 -8.92
N GLY A 199 -0.15 -1.66 -8.14
CA GLY A 199 0.59 -2.63 -7.34
C GLY A 199 -0.22 -3.86 -6.91
N PRO A 200 0.45 -5.00 -6.65
CA PRO A 200 -0.18 -6.25 -6.21
C PRO A 200 -0.50 -6.27 -4.70
N LEU A 201 -1.53 -7.03 -4.35
CA LEU A 201 -1.87 -7.50 -3.00
C LEU A 201 -2.09 -9.00 -3.03
N ALA A 202 -1.36 -9.75 -2.19
CA ALA A 202 -1.48 -11.21 -2.07
C ALA A 202 -1.15 -11.71 -0.65
N THR A 203 -1.44 -12.98 -0.38
CA THR A 203 -1.12 -13.62 0.91
C THR A 203 0.31 -14.12 1.00
N THR A 204 1.01 -14.27 -0.14
CA THR A 204 2.38 -14.79 -0.21
C THR A 204 3.30 -13.92 -1.05
N VAL A 205 4.62 -14.04 -0.87
CA VAL A 205 5.60 -13.30 -1.67
C VAL A 205 5.62 -13.80 -3.11
N ALA A 206 5.52 -15.12 -3.32
CA ALA A 206 5.49 -15.71 -4.66
C ALA A 206 4.24 -15.31 -5.47
N ASP A 207 3.06 -15.27 -4.85
CA ASP A 207 1.83 -14.76 -5.48
C ASP A 207 1.92 -13.24 -5.76
N THR A 208 2.60 -12.48 -4.90
CA THR A 208 2.86 -11.04 -5.12
C THR A 208 3.78 -10.82 -6.32
N ALA A 209 4.85 -11.61 -6.44
CA ALA A 209 5.80 -11.57 -7.54
C ALA A 209 5.14 -11.92 -8.88
N LEU A 210 4.31 -12.98 -8.90
CA LEU A 210 3.54 -13.38 -10.08
C LEU A 210 2.52 -12.32 -10.50
N LEU A 211 1.80 -11.70 -9.56
CA LEU A 211 0.88 -10.62 -9.91
C LEU A 211 1.65 -9.39 -10.40
N LEU A 212 2.80 -9.05 -9.81
CA LEU A 212 3.64 -7.95 -10.28
C LEU A 212 4.12 -8.17 -11.72
N SER A 213 4.59 -9.37 -12.06
CA SER A 213 5.11 -9.69 -13.39
C SER A 213 4.04 -9.57 -14.48
N VAL A 214 2.81 -10.00 -14.18
CA VAL A 214 1.65 -9.83 -15.06
C VAL A 214 1.25 -8.37 -15.19
N LEU A 215 1.11 -7.65 -14.07
CA LEU A 215 0.74 -6.23 -14.10
C LEU A 215 1.76 -5.41 -14.89
N ALA A 216 3.06 -5.67 -14.70
CA ALA A 216 4.16 -4.95 -15.32
C ALA A 216 4.47 -5.40 -16.77
N ASP A 217 3.95 -6.55 -17.22
CA ASP A 217 4.36 -7.21 -18.47
C ASP A 217 5.87 -7.52 -18.49
N SER A 218 6.35 -8.08 -17.38
CA SER A 218 7.76 -8.39 -17.14
C SER A 218 7.90 -9.75 -16.44
N PRO A 219 7.86 -10.87 -17.19
CA PRO A 219 7.83 -12.23 -16.64
C PRO A 219 8.98 -12.56 -15.67
N SER A 220 10.14 -11.93 -15.83
CA SER A 220 11.30 -12.09 -14.95
C SER A 220 11.03 -11.75 -13.48
N LEU A 221 10.07 -10.87 -13.21
CA LEU A 221 9.67 -10.50 -11.84
C LEU A 221 8.91 -11.61 -11.11
N ALA A 222 8.44 -12.67 -11.80
CA ALA A 222 7.82 -13.83 -11.16
C ALA A 222 8.84 -14.71 -10.43
N SER A 223 10.12 -14.65 -10.83
CA SER A 223 11.19 -15.46 -10.27
C SER A 223 11.78 -14.79 -9.03
N VAL A 224 11.37 -15.25 -7.85
CA VAL A 224 11.91 -14.78 -6.57
C VAL A 224 13.16 -15.56 -6.21
N SER A 225 14.32 -14.90 -6.21
CA SER A 225 15.60 -15.46 -5.79
C SER A 225 16.02 -14.94 -4.41
N SER A 226 16.75 -15.75 -3.64
CA SER A 226 17.40 -15.23 -2.42
C SER A 226 18.48 -14.22 -2.83
N PRO A 227 18.49 -13.01 -2.27
CA PRO A 227 19.49 -12.00 -2.58
C PRO A 227 20.84 -12.36 -1.94
N ALA A 228 21.91 -11.79 -2.49
CA ALA A 228 23.20 -11.74 -1.81
C ALA A 228 23.10 -10.87 -0.53
N PRO A 229 24.03 -11.02 0.44
CA PRO A 229 24.14 -10.14 1.59
C PRO A 229 24.16 -8.65 1.20
N VAL A 230 23.40 -7.83 1.93
CA VAL A 230 23.28 -6.38 1.72
C VAL A 230 23.26 -5.64 3.05
N ARG A 231 23.47 -4.32 3.01
CA ARG A 231 23.40 -3.41 4.16
C ARG A 231 21.99 -2.83 4.25
N ILE A 232 21.35 -3.03 5.40
CA ILE A 232 19.98 -2.63 5.67
C ILE A 232 19.99 -1.59 6.79
N GLY A 233 19.62 -0.36 6.46
CA GLY A 233 19.40 0.68 7.45
C GLY A 233 18.09 0.43 8.19
N LEU A 234 18.09 0.56 9.51
CA LEU A 234 16.92 0.35 10.36
C LEU A 234 16.48 1.69 10.98
N SER A 235 15.20 2.03 10.82
CA SER A 235 14.62 3.20 11.49
C SER A 235 13.18 2.97 11.93
N THR A 236 12.86 3.35 13.17
CA THR A 236 11.50 3.29 13.75
C THR A 236 10.96 4.66 14.15
N THR A 237 11.65 5.73 13.78
CA THR A 237 11.28 7.12 14.08
C THR A 237 10.50 7.72 12.93
N VAL A 238 9.32 8.29 13.20
CA VAL A 238 8.49 8.90 12.15
C VAL A 238 9.24 10.08 11.49
N PRO A 239 9.44 10.06 10.15
CA PRO A 239 10.09 11.13 9.39
C PRO A 239 9.59 12.53 9.75
N VAL A 240 10.51 13.45 10.03
CA VAL A 240 10.31 14.87 10.39
C VAL A 240 9.54 15.12 11.70
N LEU A 241 8.46 14.40 11.98
CA LEU A 241 7.65 14.57 13.18
C LEU A 241 8.29 13.96 14.44
N HIS A 242 9.19 12.99 14.28
CA HIS A 242 9.89 12.29 15.37
C HIS A 242 8.98 11.72 16.47
N THR A 243 7.70 11.48 16.16
CA THR A 243 6.70 10.98 17.10
C THR A 243 6.96 9.52 17.44
N PRO A 244 6.74 9.08 18.70
CA PRO A 244 6.85 7.68 19.08
C PRO A 244 5.91 6.77 18.30
N VAL A 245 6.44 5.64 17.84
CA VAL A 245 5.66 4.55 17.23
C VAL A 245 5.24 3.55 18.32
N PRO A 246 4.02 2.94 18.25
CA PRO A 246 3.60 1.90 19.18
C PRO A 246 4.62 0.76 19.34
N LYS A 247 4.88 0.34 20.59
CA LYS A 247 5.95 -0.62 20.93
C LYS A 247 5.90 -1.93 20.15
N GLU A 248 4.71 -2.47 19.86
CA GLU A 248 4.56 -3.72 19.11
C GLU A 248 4.93 -3.57 17.62
N LEU A 249 4.77 -2.38 17.03
CA LEU A 249 5.22 -2.08 15.67
C LEU A 249 6.74 -1.87 15.61
N VAL A 250 7.33 -1.30 16.67
CA VAL A 250 8.79 -1.25 16.86
C VAL A 250 9.37 -2.66 17.04
N ALA A 251 8.72 -3.51 17.85
CA ALA A 251 9.13 -4.89 18.06
C ALA A 251 9.07 -5.72 16.76
N ALA A 252 8.03 -5.54 15.94
CA ALA A 252 7.92 -6.18 14.63
C ALA A 252 9.10 -5.83 13.70
N VAL A 253 9.59 -4.58 13.73
CA VAL A 253 10.82 -4.18 13.02
C VAL A 253 12.05 -4.88 13.60
N SER A 254 12.20 -4.95 14.91
CA SER A 254 13.32 -5.68 15.55
C SER A 254 13.31 -7.17 15.23
N THR A 255 12.15 -7.82 15.19
CA THR A 255 12.01 -9.24 14.80
C THR A 255 12.39 -9.46 13.34
N ALA A 256 11.87 -8.64 12.41
CA ALA A 256 12.24 -8.72 11.00
C ALA A 256 13.74 -8.47 10.78
N ALA A 257 14.32 -7.50 11.49
CA ALA A 257 15.76 -7.24 11.48
C ALA A 257 16.57 -8.44 11.98
N GLY A 258 16.13 -9.13 13.03
CA GLY A 258 16.76 -10.34 13.54
C GLY A 258 16.77 -11.49 12.52
N HIS A 259 15.66 -11.70 11.80
CA HIS A 259 15.59 -12.71 10.75
C HIS A 259 16.48 -12.37 9.55
N LEU A 260 16.54 -11.10 9.13
CA LEU A 260 17.43 -10.66 8.05
C LEU A 260 18.91 -10.73 8.46
N ALA A 261 19.25 -10.41 9.72
CA ALA A 261 20.59 -10.61 10.25
C ALA A 261 21.00 -12.10 10.27
N ALA A 262 20.08 -12.99 10.65
CA ALA A 262 20.30 -14.44 10.61
C ALA A 262 20.45 -14.99 9.17
N ALA A 263 19.82 -14.34 8.18
CA ALA A 263 20.03 -14.61 6.75
C ALA A 263 21.32 -13.98 6.18
N GLY A 264 22.15 -13.33 7.01
CA GLY A 264 23.46 -12.81 6.64
C GLY A 264 23.49 -11.33 6.22
N HIS A 265 22.39 -10.59 6.35
CA HIS A 265 22.36 -9.16 6.01
C HIS A 265 22.93 -8.28 7.13
N ALA A 266 23.69 -7.26 6.76
CA ALA A 266 24.28 -6.32 7.73
C ALA A 266 23.24 -5.27 8.13
N ILE A 267 22.77 -5.31 9.39
CA ILE A 267 21.77 -4.37 9.91
C ILE A 267 22.44 -3.28 10.74
N ALA A 268 22.13 -2.01 10.47
CA ALA A 268 22.60 -0.88 11.27
C ALA A 268 21.48 0.16 11.52
N PRO A 269 21.42 0.82 12.69
CA PRO A 269 20.51 1.95 12.90
C PRO A 269 20.89 3.11 11.96
N ALA A 270 20.07 3.35 10.94
CA ALA A 270 20.32 4.35 9.91
C ALA A 270 19.02 4.80 9.24
N ALA A 271 18.97 6.07 8.84
CA ALA A 271 17.84 6.65 8.11
C ALA A 271 18.33 7.76 7.16
N PRO A 272 17.62 8.02 6.04
CA PRO A 272 17.81 9.22 5.25
C PRO A 272 17.60 10.50 6.07
N ARG A 273 18.26 11.58 5.65
CA ARG A 273 17.93 12.94 6.14
C ARG A 273 16.64 13.40 5.46
N TYR A 274 15.55 13.53 6.20
CA TYR A 274 14.27 13.98 5.66
C TYR A 274 14.17 15.52 5.68
N PRO A 275 14.26 16.23 4.54
CA PRO A 275 14.21 17.69 4.53
C PRO A 275 12.75 18.18 4.63
N ALA A 276 12.51 19.33 5.26
CA ALA A 276 11.15 19.88 5.35
C ALA A 276 10.48 20.14 3.98
N THR A 277 11.29 20.38 2.95
CA THR A 277 10.84 20.51 1.54
C THR A 277 10.25 19.22 0.97
N MET A 278 10.66 18.03 1.46
CA MET A 278 10.01 16.76 1.12
C MET A 278 8.55 16.77 1.58
N VAL A 279 8.30 17.12 2.84
CA VAL A 279 6.95 17.14 3.43
C VAL A 279 6.07 18.17 2.71
N LEU A 280 6.63 19.35 2.38
CA LEU A 280 5.93 20.37 1.61
C LEU A 280 5.56 19.89 0.20
N GLY A 281 6.52 19.33 -0.56
CA GLY A 281 6.30 18.87 -1.94
C GLY A 281 5.34 17.67 -2.04
N MET A 282 5.44 16.74 -1.10
CA MET A 282 4.56 15.58 -0.94
C MET A 282 3.14 16.01 -0.57
N THR A 283 2.99 16.91 0.41
CA THR A 283 1.67 17.42 0.84
C THR A 283 1.02 18.27 -0.25
N ALA A 284 1.80 19.07 -0.98
CA ALA A 284 1.31 19.83 -2.13
C ALA A 284 0.70 18.91 -3.20
N ARG A 285 1.40 17.83 -3.60
CA ARG A 285 0.89 16.85 -4.56
C ARG A 285 -0.30 16.05 -4.02
N TRP A 286 -0.32 15.70 -2.73
CA TRP A 286 -1.49 15.05 -2.09
C TRP A 286 -2.75 15.91 -2.10
N LEU A 287 -2.61 17.23 -1.92
CA LEU A 287 -3.74 18.16 -1.96
C LEU A 287 -4.19 18.44 -3.40
N ALA A 288 -3.24 18.71 -4.30
CA ALA A 288 -3.54 19.10 -5.68
C ALA A 288 -3.92 17.93 -6.59
N GLY A 289 -3.40 16.72 -6.37
CA GLY A 289 -3.67 15.55 -7.21
C GLY A 289 -5.17 15.23 -7.32
N PRO A 290 -5.88 15.07 -6.19
CA PRO A 290 -7.33 14.93 -6.18
C PRO A 290 -8.07 16.18 -6.69
N ALA A 291 -7.49 17.37 -6.59
CA ALA A 291 -8.08 18.60 -7.11
C ALA A 291 -8.02 18.71 -8.65
N ALA A 292 -6.96 18.15 -9.25
CA ALA A 292 -6.85 17.96 -10.69
C ALA A 292 -7.80 16.85 -11.17
N GLN A 293 -7.83 15.70 -10.48
CA GLN A 293 -8.75 14.59 -10.78
C GLN A 293 -10.22 15.03 -10.73
N ALA A 294 -10.60 15.81 -9.73
CA ALA A 294 -11.97 16.34 -9.55
C ALA A 294 -12.43 17.31 -10.65
N ARG A 295 -11.61 17.64 -11.65
CA ARG A 295 -12.05 18.39 -12.84
C ARG A 295 -12.96 17.56 -13.75
N ALA A 296 -12.88 16.23 -13.67
CA ALA A 296 -13.75 15.29 -14.38
C ALA A 296 -15.01 14.87 -13.59
N PHE A 297 -15.31 15.53 -12.46
CA PHE A 297 -16.38 15.15 -11.53
C PHE A 297 -17.30 16.34 -11.22
N ASP A 298 -18.56 16.08 -10.92
CA ASP A 298 -19.52 17.08 -10.43
C ASP A 298 -19.17 17.50 -8.99
N VAL A 299 -18.33 18.53 -8.87
CA VAL A 299 -17.74 18.96 -7.59
C VAL A 299 -18.77 19.23 -6.48
N PRO A 300 -19.93 19.88 -6.72
CA PRO A 300 -21.05 19.93 -5.77
C PRO A 300 -21.45 18.58 -5.14
N ARG A 301 -21.48 17.49 -5.91
CA ARG A 301 -21.92 16.15 -5.46
C ARG A 301 -20.86 15.37 -4.67
N LEU A 302 -19.59 15.76 -4.72
CA LEU A 302 -18.50 15.15 -3.94
C LEU A 302 -18.74 15.28 -2.43
N GLN A 303 -18.23 14.34 -1.62
CA GLN A 303 -18.37 14.35 -0.16
C GLN A 303 -17.79 15.62 0.47
N ARG A 304 -18.36 16.06 1.61
CA ARG A 304 -17.94 17.29 2.32
C ARG A 304 -16.44 17.32 2.65
N ARG A 305 -15.86 16.17 3.04
CA ARG A 305 -14.40 16.03 3.27
C ARG A 305 -13.60 16.28 1.99
N THR A 306 -14.03 15.72 0.87
CA THR A 306 -13.37 15.79 -0.43
C THR A 306 -13.45 17.19 -1.03
N ARG A 307 -14.62 17.87 -0.97
CA ARG A 307 -14.75 19.27 -1.42
C ARG A 307 -13.84 20.23 -0.63
N ALA A 308 -13.61 19.98 0.65
CA ALA A 308 -12.65 20.76 1.44
C ALA A 308 -11.19 20.47 1.03
N HIS A 309 -10.85 19.19 0.79
CA HIS A 309 -9.54 18.77 0.27
C HIS A 309 -9.21 19.43 -1.07
N ILE A 310 -10.16 19.38 -2.01
CA ILE A 310 -10.03 19.97 -3.35
C ILE A 310 -9.87 21.50 -3.29
N ARG A 311 -10.57 22.19 -2.38
CA ARG A 311 -10.38 23.63 -2.19
C ARG A 311 -8.97 23.98 -1.71
N ALA A 312 -8.38 23.16 -0.82
CA ALA A 312 -6.98 23.31 -0.43
C ALA A 312 -6.03 22.99 -1.60
N GLY A 313 -6.28 21.93 -2.38
CA GLY A 313 -5.53 21.62 -3.60
C GLY A 313 -5.53 22.74 -4.63
N ARG A 314 -6.69 23.33 -4.94
CA ARG A 314 -6.83 24.50 -5.82
C ARG A 314 -6.13 25.75 -5.30
N LEU A 315 -5.85 25.85 -3.99
CA LEU A 315 -5.01 26.91 -3.44
C LEU A 315 -3.51 26.60 -3.66
N VAL A 316 -3.09 25.35 -3.43
CA VAL A 316 -1.72 24.87 -3.71
C VAL A 316 -1.34 25.06 -5.18
N GLU A 317 -2.25 24.73 -6.11
CA GLU A 317 -2.07 24.95 -7.56
C GLU A 317 -1.88 26.43 -7.87
N ARG A 318 -2.82 27.29 -7.45
CA ARG A 318 -2.77 28.74 -7.70
C ARG A 318 -1.55 29.43 -7.05
N ALA A 319 -1.05 28.90 -5.94
CA ALA A 319 0.11 29.44 -5.23
C ALA A 319 1.47 28.94 -5.79
N GLY A 320 1.49 28.13 -6.85
CA GLY A 320 2.75 27.64 -7.46
C GLY A 320 3.59 26.79 -6.50
N LEU A 321 2.92 26.01 -5.63
CA LEU A 321 3.58 25.17 -4.62
C LEU A 321 3.93 23.77 -5.13
N LEU A 322 3.40 23.38 -6.29
CA LEU A 322 3.82 22.20 -7.05
C LEU A 322 5.16 22.48 -7.72
N ARG A 323 6.26 22.19 -7.02
CA ARG A 323 7.64 22.43 -7.50
C ARG A 323 8.38 21.10 -7.66
N GLU A 324 9.05 20.88 -8.78
CA GLU A 324 9.84 19.67 -8.98
C GLU A 324 11.11 19.66 -8.12
N SER A 325 11.71 20.83 -7.87
CA SER A 325 12.86 20.97 -6.96
C SER A 325 12.63 20.45 -5.52
N THR A 326 11.37 20.37 -5.06
CA THR A 326 11.05 19.73 -3.77
C THR A 326 11.22 18.20 -3.82
N ARG A 327 10.96 17.59 -4.99
CA ARG A 327 11.19 16.17 -5.27
C ARG A 327 12.67 15.93 -5.52
N ASP A 328 13.32 16.73 -6.36
CA ASP A 328 14.76 16.59 -6.67
C ASP A 328 15.62 16.63 -5.40
N HIS A 329 15.33 17.57 -4.50
CA HIS A 329 16.03 17.65 -3.21
C HIS A 329 15.77 16.43 -2.33
N TRP A 330 14.55 15.89 -2.31
CA TRP A 330 14.26 14.67 -1.57
C TRP A 330 14.98 13.45 -2.17
N VAL A 331 14.95 13.28 -3.50
CA VAL A 331 15.67 12.22 -4.21
C VAL A 331 17.18 12.31 -3.90
N SER A 332 17.78 13.50 -3.98
CA SER A 332 19.17 13.72 -3.58
C SER A 332 19.47 13.27 -2.13
N ARG A 333 18.58 13.55 -1.16
CA ARG A 333 18.77 13.08 0.23
C ARG A 333 18.57 11.57 0.39
N ALA A 334 17.71 10.96 -0.43
CA ALA A 334 17.54 9.51 -0.46
C ALA A 334 18.78 8.83 -1.07
N GLU A 335 19.32 9.35 -2.16
CA GLU A 335 20.54 8.86 -2.81
C GLU A 335 21.76 8.92 -1.88
N GLU A 336 21.93 9.99 -1.09
CA GLU A 336 22.97 10.06 -0.04
C GLU A 336 22.90 8.89 0.95
N PHE A 337 21.70 8.45 1.33
CA PHE A 337 21.51 7.28 2.18
C PHE A 337 21.80 5.98 1.40
N PHE A 338 21.20 5.84 0.22
CA PHE A 338 21.31 4.63 -0.61
C PHE A 338 22.69 4.44 -1.28
N ALA A 339 23.61 5.38 -1.13
CA ALA A 339 25.03 5.21 -1.43
C ALA A 339 25.77 4.32 -0.41
N SER A 340 25.20 4.12 0.79
CA SER A 340 25.81 3.38 1.90
C SER A 340 25.00 2.17 2.38
N HIS A 341 23.71 2.11 2.03
CA HIS A 341 22.79 1.03 2.36
C HIS A 341 21.97 0.67 1.12
N GLU A 342 21.77 -0.60 0.82
CA GLU A 342 20.95 -1.02 -0.33
C GLU A 342 19.45 -0.92 -0.01
N VAL A 343 19.08 -1.10 1.27
CA VAL A 343 17.68 -1.19 1.73
C VAL A 343 17.46 -0.39 3.02
N LEU A 344 16.26 0.19 3.17
CA LEU A 344 15.76 0.75 4.43
C LEU A 344 14.62 -0.13 4.98
N LEU A 345 14.73 -0.57 6.23
CA LEU A 345 13.71 -1.26 7.01
C LEU A 345 13.03 -0.29 7.99
N THR A 346 11.71 -0.20 7.91
CA THR A 346 10.84 0.68 8.71
C THR A 346 9.56 -0.03 9.14
N PRO A 347 8.80 0.47 10.14
CA PRO A 347 7.39 0.11 10.29
C PRO A 347 6.62 0.54 9.03
N THR A 348 5.60 -0.20 8.61
CA THR A 348 4.69 0.34 7.57
C THR A 348 3.75 1.40 8.16
N LEU A 349 3.24 1.16 9.37
CA LEU A 349 2.31 2.04 10.06
C LEU A 349 3.03 2.79 11.20
N SER A 350 2.72 4.08 11.36
CA SER A 350 3.17 4.88 12.51
C SER A 350 2.20 4.84 13.70
N HIS A 351 1.01 4.28 13.52
CA HIS A 351 -0.02 4.14 14.54
C HIS A 351 -0.88 2.89 14.27
N TRP A 352 -1.60 2.39 15.28
CA TRP A 352 -2.57 1.32 15.09
C TRP A 352 -3.72 1.69 14.13
N PRO A 353 -4.30 0.69 13.42
CA PRO A 353 -5.48 0.84 12.58
C PRO A 353 -6.64 1.57 13.27
N VAL A 354 -7.36 2.38 12.52
CA VAL A 354 -8.55 3.08 13.01
C VAL A 354 -9.79 2.17 12.98
N LYS A 355 -10.77 2.44 13.84
CA LYS A 355 -12.07 1.75 13.82
C LYS A 355 -12.82 1.98 12.50
N ALA A 356 -13.53 0.95 12.05
CA ALA A 356 -14.47 1.03 10.93
C ALA A 356 -15.59 2.01 11.31
N ALA A 357 -15.80 3.03 10.48
CA ALA A 357 -16.81 4.05 10.70
C ALA A 357 -17.17 4.73 9.36
N ARG A 358 -18.26 5.50 9.34
CA ARG A 358 -18.64 6.37 8.21
C ARG A 358 -17.77 7.63 8.22
N TRP A 359 -16.51 7.49 7.85
CA TRP A 359 -15.54 8.59 7.77
C TRP A 359 -15.92 9.64 6.70
N HIS A 360 -16.74 9.28 5.70
CA HIS A 360 -17.32 10.18 4.69
C HIS A 360 -18.29 11.23 5.27
N GLU A 361 -18.97 10.92 6.37
CA GLU A 361 -19.84 11.88 7.09
C GLU A 361 -19.01 12.89 7.89
N LYS A 362 -17.78 12.53 8.26
CA LYS A 362 -16.89 13.36 9.08
C LYS A 362 -16.25 14.49 8.27
N GLY A 363 -15.96 15.60 8.94
CA GLY A 363 -15.27 16.74 8.34
C GLY A 363 -13.83 16.44 7.89
N TRP A 364 -13.27 17.34 7.08
CA TRP A 364 -11.91 17.21 6.54
C TRP A 364 -10.82 17.07 7.63
N PRO A 365 -10.74 17.89 8.70
CA PRO A 365 -9.71 17.71 9.73
C PRO A 365 -9.80 16.35 10.44
N ALA A 366 -11.02 15.83 10.64
CA ALA A 366 -11.27 14.53 11.25
C ALA A 366 -10.88 13.34 10.35
N ASN A 367 -10.65 13.57 9.04
CA ASN A 367 -10.06 12.59 8.13
C ASN A 367 -8.55 12.79 7.97
N VAL A 368 -8.07 14.04 7.81
CA VAL A 368 -6.65 14.36 7.66
C VAL A 368 -5.82 13.88 8.85
N LEU A 369 -6.21 14.25 10.08
CA LEU A 369 -5.41 13.96 11.28
C LEU A 369 -5.14 12.45 11.50
N PRO A 370 -6.13 11.53 11.47
CA PRO A 370 -5.84 10.10 11.56
C PRO A 370 -5.07 9.58 10.34
N SER A 371 -5.31 10.12 9.14
CA SER A 371 -4.57 9.73 7.93
C SER A 371 -3.07 9.98 8.08
N THR A 372 -2.68 11.20 8.47
CA THR A 372 -1.28 11.59 8.69
C THR A 372 -0.65 10.81 9.86
N ARG A 373 -1.40 10.51 10.92
CA ARG A 373 -0.91 9.69 12.05
C ARG A 373 -0.67 8.22 11.67
N LEU A 374 -1.43 7.67 10.72
CA LEU A 374 -1.30 6.30 10.26
C LEU A 374 -0.17 6.13 9.23
N ALA A 375 -0.08 7.06 8.28
CA ALA A 375 0.75 6.98 7.07
C ALA A 375 2.14 7.65 7.19
N GLY A 376 2.79 7.54 8.35
CA GLY A 376 4.06 8.22 8.62
C GLY A 376 5.27 7.74 7.81
N PHE A 377 5.25 6.51 7.28
CA PHE A 377 6.41 5.87 6.66
C PHE A 377 6.29 5.62 5.14
N THR A 378 5.13 5.87 4.53
CA THR A 378 4.85 5.40 3.17
C THR A 378 5.00 6.46 2.09
N GLY A 379 4.52 7.69 2.35
CA GLY A 379 4.30 8.72 1.34
C GLY A 379 5.56 9.28 0.68
N GLN A 380 6.65 9.39 1.42
CA GLN A 380 7.92 9.90 0.91
C GLN A 380 8.49 8.99 -0.21
N TRP A 381 8.15 7.70 -0.23
CA TRP A 381 8.59 6.75 -1.25
C TRP A 381 7.73 6.79 -2.52
N ASN A 382 6.46 7.19 -2.42
CA ASN A 382 5.69 7.64 -3.58
C ASN A 382 6.34 8.88 -4.18
N PHE A 383 6.69 9.83 -3.33
CA PHE A 383 7.22 11.13 -3.76
C PHE A 383 8.58 11.01 -4.45
N ALA A 384 9.47 10.14 -3.98
CA ALA A 384 10.72 9.83 -4.70
C ALA A 384 10.48 8.99 -5.98
N GLY A 385 9.45 8.14 -5.98
CA GLY A 385 9.22 7.14 -7.02
C GLY A 385 9.91 5.79 -6.76
N TYR A 386 10.40 5.54 -5.53
CA TYR A 386 11.23 4.38 -5.18
C TYR A 386 10.38 3.16 -4.81
N PRO A 387 10.75 1.92 -5.17
CA PRO A 387 10.00 0.73 -4.83
C PRO A 387 10.02 0.46 -3.31
N ALA A 388 8.91 -0.04 -2.79
CA ALA A 388 8.73 -0.40 -1.39
C ALA A 388 7.76 -1.57 -1.24
N ILE A 389 8.11 -2.57 -0.43
CA ILE A 389 7.24 -3.70 -0.11
C ILE A 389 6.87 -3.68 1.38
N THR A 390 5.60 -3.96 1.66
CA THR A 390 5.10 -4.26 3.00
C THR A 390 4.93 -5.77 3.14
N VAL A 391 5.41 -6.31 4.25
CA VAL A 391 5.26 -7.73 4.61
C VAL A 391 4.73 -7.87 6.03
N PRO A 392 3.95 -8.93 6.34
CA PRO A 392 3.58 -9.25 7.71
C PRO A 392 4.81 -9.58 8.55
N ALA A 393 4.75 -9.26 9.84
CA ALA A 393 5.86 -9.46 10.79
C ALA A 393 5.38 -9.99 12.16
N GLY A 394 4.12 -10.43 12.23
CA GLY A 394 3.50 -10.97 13.44
C GLY A 394 2.08 -10.45 13.64
N ARG A 395 1.63 -10.47 14.90
CA ARG A 395 0.33 -9.98 15.32
C ARG A 395 0.43 -9.29 16.68
N SER A 396 -0.49 -8.36 16.90
CA SER A 396 -0.65 -7.68 18.18
C SER A 396 -1.12 -8.65 19.25
N VAL A 397 -0.44 -8.68 20.40
CA VAL A 397 -0.88 -9.47 21.56
C VAL A 397 -2.09 -8.85 22.26
N VAL A 398 -2.28 -7.53 22.12
CA VAL A 398 -3.40 -6.79 22.73
C VAL A 398 -4.63 -6.79 21.83
N SER A 399 -4.46 -6.50 20.53
CA SER A 399 -5.59 -6.29 19.60
C SER A 399 -5.85 -7.46 18.66
N GLY A 400 -4.93 -8.43 18.55
CA GLY A 400 -4.99 -9.50 17.56
C GLY A 400 -4.75 -9.04 16.11
N LEU A 401 -4.70 -7.74 15.83
CA LEU A 401 -4.47 -7.22 14.47
C LEU A 401 -3.06 -7.58 13.97
N PRO A 402 -2.87 -7.73 12.65
CA PRO A 402 -1.54 -7.94 12.07
C PRO A 402 -0.55 -6.82 12.42
N THR A 403 0.73 -7.19 12.58
CA THR A 403 1.86 -6.26 12.55
C THR A 403 2.66 -6.50 11.27
N SER A 404 3.36 -5.47 10.80
CA SER A 404 4.02 -5.49 9.49
C SER A 404 5.14 -4.48 9.39
N VAL A 405 6.09 -4.77 8.52
CA VAL A 405 7.26 -3.92 8.24
C VAL A 405 7.29 -3.53 6.77
N GLN A 406 8.00 -2.45 6.47
CA GLN A 406 8.23 -1.94 5.13
C GLN A 406 9.74 -2.00 4.82
N LEU A 407 10.08 -2.63 3.70
CA LEU A 407 11.40 -2.57 3.08
C LEU A 407 11.34 -1.62 1.88
N VAL A 408 12.35 -0.77 1.71
CA VAL A 408 12.46 0.21 0.61
C VAL A 408 13.82 0.07 -0.04
N ALA A 409 13.87 0.08 -1.37
CA ALA A 409 15.10 0.03 -2.16
C ALA A 409 15.17 1.18 -3.17
N ARG A 410 16.31 1.32 -3.84
CA ARG A 410 16.46 2.18 -5.04
C ARG A 410 15.54 1.73 -6.18
N PRO A 411 15.25 2.59 -7.18
CA PRO A 411 14.60 2.19 -8.44
C PRO A 411 15.25 0.95 -9.06
N GLY A 412 14.43 0.02 -9.56
CA GLY A 412 14.85 -1.30 -10.04
C GLY A 412 15.09 -2.35 -8.93
N GLY A 413 14.86 -2.00 -7.66
CA GLY A 413 15.07 -2.87 -6.50
C GLY A 413 13.95 -3.89 -6.23
N GLU A 414 12.96 -4.04 -7.10
CA GLU A 414 11.78 -4.90 -6.91
C GLU A 414 12.16 -6.36 -6.60
N SER A 415 13.08 -6.96 -7.37
CA SER A 415 13.52 -8.34 -7.14
C SER A 415 14.30 -8.50 -5.83
N LEU A 416 15.08 -7.49 -5.42
CA LEU A 416 15.75 -7.47 -4.11
C LEU A 416 14.73 -7.43 -2.97
N LEU A 417 13.71 -6.58 -3.09
CA LEU A 417 12.63 -6.47 -2.10
C LEU A 417 11.81 -7.75 -2.00
N LEU A 418 11.48 -8.40 -3.12
CA LEU A 418 10.82 -9.70 -3.16
C LEU A 418 11.70 -10.80 -2.54
N GLY A 419 13.00 -10.82 -2.83
CA GLY A 419 13.94 -11.78 -2.26
C GLY A 419 14.08 -11.68 -0.73
N LEU A 420 14.24 -10.46 -0.20
CA LEU A 420 14.26 -10.21 1.26
C LEU A 420 12.90 -10.52 1.92
N ALA A 421 11.80 -10.23 1.23
CA ALA A 421 10.46 -10.59 1.70
C ALA A 421 10.28 -12.12 1.78
N ALA A 422 10.79 -12.89 0.83
CA ALA A 422 10.72 -14.35 0.84
C ALA A 422 11.56 -14.96 1.99
N GLN A 423 12.71 -14.38 2.32
CA GLN A 423 13.46 -14.76 3.52
C GLN A 423 12.66 -14.51 4.81
N LEU A 424 11.97 -13.36 4.90
CA LEU A 424 11.09 -13.06 6.04
C LEU A 424 9.88 -14.00 6.11
N GLU A 425 9.27 -14.35 4.98
CA GLU A 425 8.18 -15.31 4.86
C GLU A 425 8.62 -16.72 5.31
N ALA A 426 9.80 -17.16 4.89
CA ALA A 426 10.37 -18.46 5.26
C ALA A 426 10.77 -18.54 6.74
N ALA A 427 11.35 -17.46 7.30
CA ALA A 427 11.76 -17.41 8.70
C ALA A 427 10.60 -17.24 9.67
N ASN A 428 9.49 -16.62 9.25
CA ASN A 428 8.31 -16.39 10.09
C ASN A 428 7.00 -16.45 9.28
N PRO A 429 6.55 -17.65 8.88
CA PRO A 429 5.33 -17.82 8.09
C PRO A 429 4.10 -17.25 8.78
N TRP A 430 3.32 -16.44 8.07
CA TRP A 430 2.09 -15.82 8.57
C TRP A 430 0.83 -16.60 8.12
N PRO A 431 -0.29 -16.52 8.87
CA PRO A 431 -1.53 -17.13 8.42
C PRO A 431 -2.06 -16.40 7.17
N ARG A 432 -2.26 -17.13 6.06
CA ARG A 432 -2.64 -16.55 4.75
C ARG A 432 -3.98 -15.80 4.77
N THR A 433 -4.94 -16.20 5.62
CA THR A 433 -6.26 -15.55 5.71
C THR A 433 -6.77 -15.49 7.15
N ALA A 434 -7.69 -14.57 7.42
CA ALA A 434 -8.33 -14.40 8.73
C ALA A 434 -9.37 -15.48 9.07
N ARG A 435 -9.75 -16.36 8.12
CA ARG A 435 -10.87 -17.32 8.24
C ARG A 435 -10.81 -18.26 9.45
N ASN A 436 -9.62 -18.54 9.98
CA ASN A 436 -9.44 -19.41 11.16
C ASN A 436 -9.77 -18.72 12.50
N GLN A 437 -10.29 -17.49 12.48
CA GLN A 437 -10.73 -16.79 13.68
C GLN A 437 -12.24 -16.69 13.71
N ARG A 438 -12.85 -17.77 14.21
CA ARG A 438 -14.15 -17.64 14.89
C ARG A 438 -13.97 -16.54 15.95
N PRO A 439 -14.80 -15.49 15.96
CA PRO A 439 -14.76 -14.54 17.07
C PRO A 439 -14.99 -15.33 18.36
N LYS A 440 -14.17 -15.07 19.39
CA LYS A 440 -14.42 -15.54 20.76
C LYS A 440 -15.61 -14.78 21.34
N VAL A 441 -16.79 -14.98 20.75
CA VAL A 441 -18.05 -14.56 21.37
C VAL A 441 -18.33 -15.60 22.45
N ALA A 442 -17.94 -15.28 23.67
CA ALA A 442 -18.34 -16.02 24.85
C ALA A 442 -19.84 -15.76 25.12
N PHE A 443 -20.71 -16.33 24.28
CA PHE A 443 -22.06 -16.63 24.72
C PHE A 443 -22.01 -17.89 25.59
N GLY A 444 -22.80 -17.88 26.67
CA GLY A 444 -22.84 -18.96 27.63
C GLY A 444 -23.14 -20.31 26.98
N ALA A 445 -22.58 -21.37 27.55
CA ALA A 445 -22.80 -22.73 27.08
C ALA A 445 -24.28 -23.08 27.02
N LEU A 446 -24.69 -23.74 25.94
CA LEU A 446 -25.86 -24.62 25.89
C LEU A 446 -25.60 -25.66 24.79
N ASP A 447 -25.60 -26.93 25.17
CA ASP A 447 -25.58 -28.03 24.21
C ASP A 447 -26.85 -28.00 23.35
N ALA A 448 -26.66 -28.00 22.03
CA ALA A 448 -27.74 -28.24 21.07
C ALA A 448 -27.18 -29.04 19.88
N PRO A 449 -27.83 -30.15 19.48
CA PRO A 449 -27.32 -31.03 18.43
C PRO A 449 -27.41 -30.38 17.05
N LYS A 450 -26.50 -30.77 16.16
CA LYS A 450 -26.55 -30.38 14.74
C LYS A 450 -27.78 -31.02 14.09
N VAL A 451 -28.71 -30.21 13.59
CA VAL A 451 -29.75 -30.66 12.67
C VAL A 451 -29.32 -30.28 11.26
N ALA A 452 -29.08 -31.28 10.42
CA ALA A 452 -29.00 -31.09 8.98
C ALA A 452 -30.43 -31.03 8.42
N PHE A 453 -30.74 -30.04 7.58
CA PHE A 453 -32.01 -30.02 6.86
C PHE A 453 -31.94 -31.01 5.69
N GLY A 454 -32.72 -32.08 5.82
CA GLY A 454 -32.88 -33.13 4.81
C GLY A 454 -33.99 -32.83 3.80
N ALA A 455 -34.21 -33.80 2.92
CA ALA A 455 -35.12 -33.75 1.79
C ALA A 455 -36.61 -33.74 2.16
N LEU A 456 -37.43 -33.77 1.11
CA LEU A 456 -38.89 -33.77 1.08
C LEU A 456 -39.56 -34.81 1.99
N ASP A 457 -40.85 -34.54 2.25
CA ASP A 457 -41.84 -35.32 3.03
C ASP A 457 -41.78 -35.21 4.57
N ALA A 458 -42.56 -34.26 5.09
CA ALA A 458 -43.03 -34.22 6.48
C ALA A 458 -44.51 -33.74 6.53
N PRO A 459 -45.37 -34.34 7.38
CA PRO A 459 -46.82 -34.06 7.37
C PRO A 459 -47.20 -32.76 8.10
N LYS A 460 -48.33 -32.17 7.70
CA LYS A 460 -48.93 -31.00 8.36
C LYS A 460 -49.53 -31.39 9.73
N VAL A 461 -49.17 -30.66 10.79
CA VAL A 461 -49.94 -30.61 12.05
C VAL A 461 -50.14 -29.15 12.48
N ALA A 462 -51.34 -28.82 12.96
CA ALA A 462 -51.79 -27.46 13.23
C ALA A 462 -51.42 -26.95 14.63
N PHE A 463 -51.38 -25.62 14.80
CA PHE A 463 -51.24 -24.97 16.11
C PHE A 463 -52.57 -24.90 16.87
N GLY A 464 -52.61 -25.51 18.05
CA GLY A 464 -53.65 -25.33 19.07
C GLY A 464 -53.24 -24.29 20.11
N ALA A 465 -54.21 -23.67 20.78
CA ALA A 465 -54.03 -22.43 21.55
C ALA A 465 -54.03 -22.60 23.09
N LEU A 466 -53.64 -21.51 23.77
CA LEU A 466 -54.04 -21.10 25.14
C LEU A 466 -53.61 -21.96 26.35
N SER A 467 -52.78 -21.37 27.22
CA SER A 467 -53.15 -20.95 28.59
C SER A 467 -51.92 -20.87 29.52
N ALA A 468 -51.84 -19.82 30.35
CA ALA A 468 -50.79 -19.66 31.36
C ALA A 468 -51.40 -19.40 32.75
N PRO A 469 -50.97 -20.11 33.81
CA PRO A 469 -51.31 -19.76 35.19
C PRO A 469 -50.23 -18.90 35.85
N LYS A 470 -50.64 -17.97 36.73
CA LYS A 470 -49.75 -17.28 37.68
C LYS A 470 -49.61 -18.11 38.97
N ALA A 471 -48.43 -18.13 39.56
CA ALA A 471 -48.25 -18.51 40.97
C ALA A 471 -47.18 -17.64 41.65
N THR A 472 -47.43 -17.29 42.90
CA THR A 472 -46.64 -16.41 43.76
C THR A 472 -45.53 -17.14 44.52
N LEU A 473 -44.46 -16.41 44.86
CA LEU A 473 -43.50 -16.79 45.90
C LEU A 473 -43.15 -15.56 46.74
N GLY A 474 -42.97 -15.72 48.06
CA GLY A 474 -42.63 -14.62 48.94
C GLY A 474 -41.82 -15.05 50.16
N ARG A 475 -40.97 -14.12 50.65
CA ARG A 475 -40.21 -14.09 51.93
C ARG A 475 -39.29 -15.31 52.22
N SER A 476 -38.12 -15.15 52.85
CA SER A 476 -37.77 -14.24 53.94
C SER A 476 -36.28 -13.78 54.00
N GLU A 477 -36.10 -12.63 54.67
CA GLU A 477 -34.98 -12.20 55.55
C GLU A 477 -33.50 -12.60 55.31
N VAL A 478 -32.63 -11.57 55.24
CA VAL A 478 -31.57 -11.27 56.27
C VAL A 478 -31.43 -9.73 56.41
N ARG A 479 -31.02 -9.23 57.60
CA ARG A 479 -31.00 -7.81 57.99
C ARG A 479 -29.71 -7.01 57.60
N ARG A 480 -29.90 -5.69 57.53
CA ARG A 480 -28.93 -4.54 57.54
C ARG A 480 -28.12 -4.44 58.87
N PRO A 481 -27.15 -3.49 59.10
CA PRO A 481 -26.82 -2.20 58.43
C PRO A 481 -25.28 -1.99 58.16
N ALA A 482 -24.66 -0.81 57.91
CA ALA A 482 -25.07 0.61 57.91
C ALA A 482 -24.25 1.57 56.98
N CYS A 483 -24.68 2.84 56.96
CA CYS A 483 -24.04 4.12 56.58
C CYS A 483 -22.65 4.41 57.24
N SER A 484 -21.82 5.38 56.80
CA SER A 484 -22.15 6.79 56.45
C SER A 484 -21.05 7.55 55.66
N ARG A 485 -21.22 8.89 55.48
CA ARG A 485 -20.42 9.80 54.62
C ARG A 485 -19.38 10.64 55.40
N SER A 486 -18.55 11.40 54.65
CA SER A 486 -17.75 12.60 55.06
C SER A 486 -16.37 12.30 55.70
N ALA A 487 -15.34 13.18 55.69
CA ALA A 487 -14.96 14.31 54.82
C ALA A 487 -13.50 14.79 55.13
N ARG A 488 -12.90 15.61 54.22
CA ARG A 488 -11.80 16.60 54.43
C ARG A 488 -10.40 16.19 54.98
N ALA A 489 -9.39 16.47 54.14
CA ALA A 489 -8.21 17.34 54.38
C ALA A 489 -7.02 16.97 55.33
N ALA A 490 -5.82 16.94 54.71
CA ALA A 490 -4.57 17.65 55.06
C ALA A 490 -3.67 17.29 56.28
N SER A 491 -2.47 16.77 55.98
CA SER A 491 -1.15 17.06 56.62
C SER A 491 -0.04 16.46 55.72
N ARG A 492 1.01 17.16 55.24
CA ARG A 492 2.16 17.91 55.81
C ARG A 492 3.33 17.07 56.38
N HIS A 493 4.40 16.99 55.57
CA HIS A 493 5.85 17.15 55.91
C HIS A 493 6.62 16.18 56.84
N CYS A 494 7.63 15.47 56.29
CA CYS A 494 9.07 15.50 56.66
C CYS A 494 9.88 14.61 55.67
N ARG A 495 10.99 15.03 55.02
CA ARG A 495 12.42 15.04 55.44
C ARG A 495 12.90 13.68 56.02
N SER A 496 14.05 13.07 55.70
CA SER A 496 15.23 13.35 54.83
C SER A 496 16.14 12.08 54.77
N ARG A 497 16.91 11.71 53.73
CA ARG A 497 18.36 11.98 53.45
C ARG A 497 18.80 11.05 52.29
N ARG A 498 19.46 11.53 51.21
CA ARG A 498 20.91 11.47 50.89
C ARG A 498 21.64 10.11 50.98
N CYS A 499 22.09 9.60 49.82
CA CYS A 499 23.42 9.02 49.51
C CYS A 499 23.62 9.13 47.97
N ARG A 500 24.37 10.12 47.45
CA ARG A 500 25.84 10.11 47.15
C ARG A 500 26.29 9.02 46.17
N SER A 501 26.55 9.46 44.93
CA SER A 501 27.50 8.84 43.98
C SER A 501 28.96 9.02 44.46
N PRO A 502 29.90 8.33 43.80
CA PRO A 502 31.13 8.99 43.36
C PRO A 502 31.29 8.97 41.83
N ALA A 503 31.96 9.99 41.30
CA ALA A 503 32.39 10.07 39.91
C ALA A 503 33.88 9.72 39.81
N TRP A 504 34.37 9.36 38.61
CA TRP A 504 35.80 9.44 38.29
C TRP A 504 36.03 9.74 36.80
N SER A 505 37.05 10.55 36.52
CA SER A 505 37.55 11.02 35.21
C SER A 505 38.82 11.85 35.48
N PRO A 506 39.64 12.22 34.47
CA PRO A 506 40.29 11.38 33.46
C PRO A 506 41.84 11.54 33.50
N GLY A 507 42.60 10.66 32.82
CA GLY A 507 44.07 10.75 32.72
C GLY A 507 44.57 10.96 31.28
N ARG A 508 45.58 11.83 31.09
CA ARG A 508 46.25 12.12 29.80
C ARG A 508 47.74 11.72 29.84
N SER A 509 48.36 11.75 28.65
CA SER A 509 49.79 11.57 28.35
C SER A 509 50.28 10.11 28.39
N SER A 510 51.27 9.69 27.58
CA SER A 510 52.23 10.46 26.77
C SER A 510 52.58 9.78 25.43
N SER A 511 53.23 10.52 24.53
CA SER A 511 54.03 10.00 23.41
C SER A 511 55.50 10.41 23.64
N PRO A 512 56.49 9.77 22.99
CA PRO A 512 56.98 10.38 21.75
C PRO A 512 57.43 9.42 20.62
N ALA A 513 57.40 10.00 19.41
CA ALA A 513 58.10 9.71 18.15
C ALA A 513 59.07 8.50 18.00
N TRP A 514 58.97 7.84 16.84
CA TRP A 514 60.09 7.65 15.89
C TRP A 514 59.57 7.57 14.43
N ARG A 515 60.35 8.11 13.48
CA ARG A 515 60.26 8.09 12.00
C ARG A 515 61.73 8.11 11.49
N PRO A 516 62.09 7.88 10.20
CA PRO A 516 61.26 7.88 8.99
C PRO A 516 61.47 6.65 8.06
N GLY A 517 60.80 6.63 6.89
CA GLY A 517 61.00 5.59 5.86
C GLY A 517 60.17 5.80 4.59
N ALA A 518 60.72 6.56 3.63
CA ALA A 518 60.30 6.71 2.23
C ALA A 518 61.53 7.24 1.45
N PRO A 519 61.66 7.13 0.11
CA PRO A 519 60.62 6.79 -0.87
C PRO A 519 61.01 5.71 -1.92
N ALA A 520 60.06 5.31 -2.77
CA ALA A 520 60.36 4.82 -4.13
C ALA A 520 59.17 5.07 -5.07
N SER A 521 59.45 5.63 -6.24
CA SER A 521 58.51 5.95 -7.32
C SER A 521 58.51 4.89 -8.43
N GLY A 522 57.36 4.59 -9.03
CA GLY A 522 57.26 3.74 -10.23
C GLY A 522 55.83 3.76 -10.82
N PRO A 523 55.65 3.87 -12.15
CA PRO A 523 54.36 4.19 -12.75
C PRO A 523 53.44 2.98 -12.96
N ARG A 524 52.12 3.22 -13.01
CA ARG A 524 51.12 2.27 -13.50
C ARG A 524 51.04 2.34 -15.02
N PRO A 525 50.94 1.22 -15.77
CA PRO A 525 50.74 1.25 -17.20
C PRO A 525 49.32 1.69 -17.57
N ALA A 526 49.20 2.43 -18.67
CA ALA A 526 47.92 2.77 -19.29
C ALA A 526 47.32 1.56 -20.03
N TRP A 527 46.00 1.54 -20.17
CA TRP A 527 45.29 0.64 -21.08
C TRP A 527 44.99 1.40 -22.37
N GLU A 528 45.49 0.92 -23.50
CA GLU A 528 45.04 1.35 -24.83
C GLU A 528 43.83 0.52 -25.31
N PRO A 529 42.96 1.08 -26.17
CA PRO A 529 41.78 0.38 -26.67
C PRO A 529 42.13 -0.51 -27.87
N ALA A 530 41.86 -1.81 -27.76
CA ALA A 530 41.96 -2.73 -28.89
C ALA A 530 40.79 -2.55 -29.86
N SER A 531 41.08 -2.10 -31.09
CA SER A 531 40.15 -2.06 -32.21
C SER A 531 40.09 -3.40 -32.94
N GLY A 532 38.89 -3.96 -33.12
CA GLY A 532 38.65 -5.16 -33.94
C GLY A 532 37.20 -5.19 -34.46
N PRO A 533 36.94 -5.68 -35.68
CA PRO A 533 35.61 -5.66 -36.28
C PRO A 533 34.72 -6.79 -35.72
N PRO A 534 33.39 -6.59 -35.62
CA PRO A 534 32.47 -7.64 -35.19
C PRO A 534 32.18 -8.65 -36.32
N PRO A 535 32.03 -9.95 -36.00
CA PRO A 535 31.57 -10.95 -36.96
C PRO A 535 30.07 -10.80 -37.27
N SER A 536 29.70 -11.13 -38.50
CA SER A 536 28.35 -10.98 -39.05
C SER A 536 27.43 -12.18 -38.77
N GLY A 537 26.12 -11.91 -38.62
CA GLY A 537 25.07 -12.91 -38.88
C GLY A 537 24.08 -13.21 -37.74
N TRP A 538 23.10 -12.33 -37.52
CA TRP A 538 21.81 -12.67 -36.88
C TRP A 538 20.66 -11.97 -37.66
N PRO A 539 19.43 -12.53 -37.69
CA PRO A 539 18.38 -12.15 -38.65
C PRO A 539 17.61 -10.86 -38.29
N ALA A 540 16.78 -10.43 -39.24
CA ALA A 540 16.10 -9.13 -39.29
C ALA A 540 15.20 -8.79 -38.08
N ALA A 541 15.10 -7.48 -37.80
CA ALA A 541 14.24 -6.93 -36.75
C ALA A 541 12.74 -7.03 -37.08
N PRO A 542 11.87 -7.22 -36.08
CA PRO A 542 10.41 -7.14 -36.26
C PRO A 542 9.94 -5.70 -36.48
N PRO A 543 8.76 -5.49 -37.10
CA PRO A 543 8.25 -4.17 -37.46
C PRO A 543 7.87 -3.31 -36.25
N GLU A 544 7.87 -1.99 -36.44
CA GLU A 544 7.57 -0.99 -35.43
C GLU A 544 6.15 -1.14 -34.85
N ARG A 545 6.01 -0.94 -33.53
CA ARG A 545 4.70 -0.91 -32.86
C ARG A 545 3.99 0.42 -33.15
N PRO A 546 2.67 0.45 -33.41
CA PRO A 546 1.93 1.69 -33.55
C PRO A 546 1.91 2.48 -32.22
N ALA A 547 1.92 3.81 -32.33
CA ALA A 547 1.94 4.71 -31.18
C ALA A 547 0.62 4.68 -30.39
N PRO A 548 0.63 4.81 -29.06
CA PRO A 548 -0.58 4.91 -28.24
C PRO A 548 -1.29 6.26 -28.47
N PRO A 549 -2.63 6.32 -28.27
CA PRO A 549 -3.41 7.53 -28.48
C PRO A 549 -3.03 8.65 -27.51
N ALA A 550 -2.90 9.87 -28.03
CA ALA A 550 -2.36 11.01 -27.30
C ALA A 550 -3.42 11.70 -26.42
N TRP A 551 -3.29 11.53 -25.11
CA TRP A 551 -3.80 12.46 -24.11
C TRP A 551 -2.68 12.76 -23.10
N TRP A 552 -2.56 14.04 -22.70
CA TRP A 552 -1.43 14.69 -22.00
C TRP A 552 -0.25 15.16 -22.88
N PRO A 553 0.20 16.43 -22.73
CA PRO A 553 1.34 16.96 -23.47
C PRO A 553 2.68 16.49 -22.87
N PRO A 554 3.72 16.25 -23.68
CA PRO A 554 5.02 15.80 -23.20
C PRO A 554 5.79 16.91 -22.46
N PRO A 555 6.60 16.58 -21.43
CA PRO A 555 7.44 17.55 -20.72
C PRO A 555 8.60 18.03 -21.61
N SER A 556 8.72 19.34 -21.78
CA SER A 556 9.75 19.96 -22.63
C SER A 556 11.12 19.98 -21.96
N HIS A 557 11.92 18.93 -22.17
CA HIS A 557 13.36 18.96 -21.85
C HIS A 557 14.20 19.31 -23.09
N ARG A 558 14.72 20.54 -23.14
CA ARG A 558 15.89 20.89 -23.95
C ARG A 558 16.99 21.45 -23.04
N ARG A 559 18.12 20.75 -22.97
CA ARG A 559 19.39 21.34 -22.50
C ARG A 559 19.89 22.32 -23.58
N PRO A 560 20.41 23.51 -23.23
CA PRO A 560 21.05 24.37 -24.21
C PRO A 560 22.48 23.87 -24.52
N ALA A 561 22.78 23.71 -25.80
CA ALA A 561 24.15 23.61 -26.28
C ALA A 561 24.71 25.03 -26.50
N GLY A 562 25.90 25.32 -25.99
CA GLY A 562 26.53 26.64 -26.15
C GLY A 562 27.41 26.74 -27.40
N LYS A 563 27.46 27.93 -28.00
CA LYS A 563 28.49 28.44 -28.95
C LYS A 563 28.25 29.95 -29.23
N PRO A 564 29.17 30.72 -29.83
CA PRO A 564 30.10 31.56 -29.08
C PRO A 564 29.88 33.08 -29.29
N ALA A 565 30.75 33.91 -28.71
CA ALA A 565 30.68 35.36 -28.77
C ALA A 565 30.89 35.94 -30.18
N GLY A 566 30.18 37.05 -30.48
CA GLY A 566 30.31 37.85 -31.70
C GLY A 566 29.78 39.27 -31.49
N SER A 567 30.47 40.26 -32.03
CA SER A 567 30.34 41.70 -31.76
C SER A 567 29.02 42.36 -32.20
N ARG A 568 28.66 43.47 -31.52
CA ARG A 568 27.62 44.43 -31.94
C ARG A 568 28.21 45.85 -32.05
N PRO A 569 27.95 46.61 -33.14
CA PRO A 569 28.15 48.06 -33.21
C PRO A 569 26.92 48.85 -32.67
N PRO A 570 27.03 50.19 -32.45
CA PRO A 570 26.04 51.00 -31.72
C PRO A 570 24.83 51.46 -32.58
N PRO A 571 23.76 52.01 -31.95
CA PRO A 571 22.49 52.26 -32.62
C PRO A 571 22.42 53.59 -33.39
N ALA A 572 21.64 53.61 -34.48
CA ALA A 572 21.29 54.81 -35.23
C ALA A 572 20.03 55.50 -34.66
N ALA A 573 20.00 56.82 -34.70
CA ALA A 573 18.86 57.65 -34.31
C ALA A 573 17.78 57.71 -35.40
N SER A 574 16.60 58.22 -35.05
CA SER A 574 15.60 58.71 -36.02
C SER A 574 15.10 60.09 -35.57
N PRO A 575 14.80 61.02 -36.51
CA PRO A 575 14.69 62.44 -36.20
C PRO A 575 13.27 62.88 -35.82
N ALA A 576 13.19 64.03 -35.16
CA ALA A 576 11.95 64.72 -34.86
C ALA A 576 11.38 65.45 -36.09
N ALA A 577 10.05 65.60 -36.12
CA ALA A 577 9.37 66.59 -36.93
C ALA A 577 8.67 67.59 -36.01
N SER A 578 9.01 68.87 -36.14
CA SER A 578 8.36 69.98 -35.45
C SER A 578 7.23 70.57 -36.30
N ARG A 579 6.21 71.14 -35.65
CA ARG A 579 5.54 72.35 -36.13
C ARG A 579 4.90 73.11 -34.97
N SER A 580 5.03 74.43 -35.06
CA SER A 580 4.56 75.43 -34.11
C SER A 580 3.11 75.84 -34.37
N GLY A 581 2.45 76.33 -33.31
CA GLY A 581 1.12 76.92 -33.29
C GLY A 581 0.80 77.36 -31.88
#